data_AF-A0A6J1I8K3-F1
#
_entry.id   AF-A0A6J1I8K3-F1
#
_cell.length_a   1.000
_cell.length_b   1.000
_cell.length_c   1.000
_cell.angle_alpha   90.00
_cell.angle_beta   90.00
_cell.angle_gamma   90.00
#
_symmetry.space_group_name_H-M   'P 1'
#
loop_
_entity.id
_entity.type
_entity.pdbx_description
1 polymer ?
#
loop_
_entity_poly.entity_id
_entity_poly.type
_entity_poly.pdbx_seq_one_letter_code
_entity_poly.pdbx_strand_id
1 'polypeptide(L)'
;MGWCPCMQLPKTTSFPPCKKTRNPSFCFNVFKSAGTTGLKGLATFTLNLAHDKASQSRDLAQSLASKAADPKLKERYATCAELYDDVVGDIEDGKKYLWEGDYNGVNIKASAVMTEAGDCLDNFTQLPKDPWALSGNGKTVEDICSIILVIGNLLLERA
;
A
#
# COMPACT_ATOMS: atom_id res chain seq x y z
N MET A 1 -26.32 37.38 -13.16
CA MET A 1 -25.80 36.62 -12.00
C MET A 1 -25.59 35.20 -12.47
N GLY A 2 -24.35 34.89 -12.87
CA GLY A 2 -24.01 33.63 -13.52
C GLY A 2 -23.86 32.49 -12.51
N TRP A 3 -24.53 31.38 -12.79
CA TRP A 3 -24.28 30.11 -12.13
C TRP A 3 -22.92 29.56 -12.60
N CYS A 4 -21.97 29.38 -11.70
CA CYS A 4 -20.87 28.44 -11.91
C CYS A 4 -21.42 27.03 -11.67
N PRO A 5 -21.54 26.16 -12.68
CA PRO A 5 -21.82 24.77 -12.40
C PRO A 5 -20.59 24.21 -11.70
N CYS A 6 -20.79 23.65 -10.50
CA CYS A 6 -19.80 22.76 -9.89
C CYS A 6 -19.30 21.81 -10.98
N MET A 7 -17.98 21.81 -11.22
CA MET A 7 -17.30 20.81 -12.03
C MET A 7 -17.92 19.44 -11.72
N GLN A 8 -18.76 18.95 -12.62
CA GLN A 8 -19.20 17.58 -12.57
C GLN A 8 -17.95 16.75 -12.83
N LEU A 9 -17.43 16.14 -11.76
CA LEU A 9 -16.44 15.08 -11.85
C LEU A 9 -16.95 14.08 -12.91
N PRO A 10 -16.17 13.78 -13.94
CA PRO A 10 -16.64 12.89 -14.98
C PRO A 10 -16.99 11.55 -14.34
N LYS A 11 -18.15 11.01 -14.70
CA LYS A 11 -18.62 9.66 -14.33
C LYS A 11 -17.81 8.57 -15.04
N THR A 12 -16.51 8.76 -15.20
CA THR A 12 -15.60 7.82 -15.83
C THR A 12 -14.60 7.35 -14.80
N THR A 13 -14.59 6.04 -14.60
CA THR A 13 -13.68 5.21 -13.82
C THR A 13 -12.24 5.27 -14.35
N SER A 14 -11.80 6.39 -14.92
CA SER A 14 -10.56 6.47 -15.69
C SER A 14 -9.77 7.74 -15.35
N PHE A 15 -9.31 7.85 -14.11
CA PHE A 15 -8.13 8.69 -13.85
C PHE A 15 -6.94 8.04 -14.56
N PRO A 16 -6.29 8.68 -15.55
CA PRO A 16 -5.30 8.01 -16.40
C PRO A 16 -4.17 7.30 -15.62
N PRO A 17 -3.65 7.86 -14.51
CA PRO A 17 -2.70 7.16 -13.64
C PRO A 17 -3.23 5.82 -13.11
N CYS A 18 -4.49 5.74 -12.68
CA CYS A 18 -5.05 4.52 -12.10
C CYS A 18 -5.11 3.33 -13.09
N LYS A 19 -5.10 3.58 -14.40
CA LYS A 19 -5.03 2.50 -15.41
C LYS A 19 -3.73 1.72 -15.38
N LYS A 20 -2.66 2.30 -14.83
CA LYS A 20 -1.33 1.68 -14.70
C LYS A 20 -1.16 0.91 -13.37
N THR A 21 -2.19 0.90 -12.51
CA THR A 21 -2.14 0.23 -11.21
C THR A 21 -2.69 -1.18 -11.28
N ARG A 22 -2.30 -2.05 -10.35
CA ARG A 22 -2.80 -3.43 -10.22
C ARG A 22 -4.32 -3.48 -10.00
N ASN A 23 -4.86 -2.48 -9.32
CA ASN A 23 -6.28 -2.37 -9.01
C ASN A 23 -6.82 -0.96 -9.32
N PRO A 24 -7.24 -0.70 -10.58
CA PRO A 24 -7.68 0.63 -11.01
C PRO A 24 -8.88 1.19 -10.23
N SER A 25 -9.83 0.31 -9.86
CA SER A 25 -11.01 0.69 -9.08
C SER A 25 -10.63 1.11 -7.67
N PHE A 26 -9.73 0.38 -7.02
CA PHE A 26 -9.20 0.75 -5.71
C PHE A 26 -8.44 2.08 -5.77
N CYS A 27 -7.56 2.25 -6.76
CA CYS A 27 -6.85 3.52 -6.98
C CYS A 27 -7.79 4.71 -7.11
N PHE A 28 -8.86 4.58 -7.88
CA PHE A 28 -9.84 5.65 -8.03
C PHE A 28 -10.48 6.03 -6.69
N ASN A 29 -10.82 5.06 -5.86
CA ASN A 29 -11.39 5.29 -4.54
C ASN A 29 -10.40 5.95 -3.58
N VAL A 30 -9.13 5.55 -3.60
CA VAL A 30 -8.05 6.18 -2.83
C VAL A 30 -7.92 7.65 -3.22
N PHE A 31 -7.81 7.96 -4.52
CA PHE A 31 -7.64 9.35 -4.98
C PHE A 31 -8.85 10.23 -4.72
N LYS A 32 -10.06 9.68 -4.86
CA LYS A 32 -11.29 10.38 -4.47
C LYS A 32 -11.29 10.75 -2.99
N SER A 33 -10.69 9.91 -2.14
CA SER A 33 -10.64 10.10 -0.68
C SER A 33 -9.50 11.02 -0.22
N ALA A 34 -8.49 11.26 -1.06
CA ALA A 34 -7.29 12.01 -0.70
C ALA A 34 -7.54 13.52 -0.47
N GLY A 35 -8.66 14.07 -0.95
CA GLY A 35 -8.98 15.50 -0.79
C GLY A 35 -8.05 16.45 -1.54
N THR A 36 -7.17 15.94 -2.41
CA THR A 36 -6.19 16.70 -3.19
C THR A 36 -6.00 16.09 -4.56
N THR A 37 -5.60 16.91 -5.53
CA THR A 37 -5.25 16.49 -6.90
C THR A 37 -3.74 16.59 -7.18
N GLY A 38 -2.97 17.18 -6.26
CA GLY A 38 -1.52 17.34 -6.42
C GLY A 38 -0.77 16.03 -6.19
N LEU A 39 0.18 15.69 -7.07
CA LEU A 39 0.90 14.40 -7.02
C LEU A 39 1.62 14.18 -5.68
N LYS A 40 2.29 15.20 -5.12
CA LYS A 40 2.93 15.08 -3.79
C LYS A 40 1.91 14.82 -2.67
N GLY A 41 0.75 15.47 -2.73
CA GLY A 41 -0.34 15.25 -1.79
C GLY A 41 -0.94 13.85 -1.90
N LEU A 42 -1.14 13.37 -3.13
CA LEU A 42 -1.57 12.00 -3.41
C LEU A 42 -0.55 10.97 -2.93
N ALA A 43 0.75 11.19 -3.16
CA ALA A 43 1.81 10.32 -2.68
C ALA A 43 1.82 10.24 -1.14
N THR A 44 1.74 11.39 -0.47
CA THR A 44 1.69 11.49 0.99
C THR A 44 0.48 10.73 1.56
N PHE A 45 -0.71 10.97 0.99
CA PHE A 45 -1.93 10.27 1.40
C PHE A 45 -1.81 8.75 1.23
N THR A 46 -1.28 8.31 0.09
CA THR A 46 -1.16 6.90 -0.25
C THR A 46 -0.12 6.19 0.63
N LEU A 47 1.02 6.84 0.94
CA LEU A 47 2.02 6.33 1.89
C LEU A 47 1.46 6.21 3.31
N ASN A 48 0.66 7.17 3.76
CA ASN A 48 0.00 7.08 5.07
C ASN A 48 -1.01 5.91 5.10
N LEU A 49 -1.80 5.74 4.04
CA LEU A 49 -2.71 4.62 3.92
C LEU A 49 -1.98 3.27 3.92
N ALA A 50 -0.83 3.17 3.23
CA ALA A 50 0.03 1.99 3.26
C ALA A 50 0.50 1.70 4.69
N HIS A 51 1.01 2.72 5.38
CA HIS A 51 1.53 2.60 6.74
C HIS A 51 0.46 2.07 7.71
N ASP A 52 -0.75 2.62 7.66
CA ASP A 52 -1.85 2.18 8.52
C ASP A 52 -2.22 0.71 8.25
N LYS A 53 -2.23 0.30 6.98
CA LYS A 53 -2.55 -1.09 6.60
C LYS A 53 -1.44 -2.06 6.95
N ALA A 54 -0.19 -1.66 6.80
CA ALA A 54 0.97 -2.44 7.21
C ALA A 54 0.98 -2.63 8.74
N SER A 55 0.78 -1.55 9.50
CA SER A 55 0.69 -1.59 10.97
C SER A 55 -0.44 -2.51 11.44
N GLN A 56 -1.63 -2.40 10.84
CA GLN A 56 -2.76 -3.31 11.12
C GLN A 56 -2.41 -4.78 10.83
N SER A 57 -1.64 -5.03 9.77
CA SER A 57 -1.23 -6.38 9.39
C SER A 57 -0.16 -6.95 10.32
N ARG A 58 0.82 -6.13 10.73
CA ARG A 58 1.81 -6.49 11.75
C ARG A 58 1.13 -6.88 13.06
N ASP A 59 0.25 -6.01 13.57
CA ASP A 59 -0.43 -6.23 14.85
C ASP A 59 -1.32 -7.49 14.80
N LEU A 60 -1.99 -7.71 13.66
CA LEU A 60 -2.76 -8.93 13.41
C LEU A 60 -1.87 -10.18 13.40
N ALA A 61 -0.74 -10.14 12.68
CA ALA A 61 0.21 -11.24 12.61
C ALA A 61 0.78 -11.59 13.98
N GLN A 62 1.18 -10.59 14.78
CA GLN A 62 1.63 -10.77 16.17
C GLN A 62 0.55 -11.42 17.04
N SER A 63 -0.69 -10.92 16.96
CA SER A 63 -1.83 -11.52 17.68
C SER A 63 -2.07 -12.97 17.28
N LEU A 64 -2.03 -13.28 15.98
CA LEU A 64 -2.22 -14.64 15.47
C LEU A 64 -1.09 -15.58 15.90
N ALA A 65 0.17 -15.13 15.85
CA ALA A 65 1.32 -15.89 16.34
C ALA A 65 1.18 -16.24 17.84
N SER A 66 0.64 -15.33 18.65
CA SER A 66 0.42 -15.57 20.08
C SER A 66 -0.67 -16.62 20.37
N LYS A 67 -1.63 -16.79 19.46
CA LYS A 67 -2.83 -17.64 19.63
C LYS A 67 -2.74 -18.97 18.90
N ALA A 68 -1.84 -19.11 17.93
CA ALA A 68 -1.71 -20.30 17.11
C ALA A 68 -1.23 -21.50 17.95
N ALA A 69 -2.01 -22.59 17.92
CA ALA A 69 -1.66 -23.86 18.57
C ALA A 69 -0.67 -24.69 17.75
N ASP A 70 -0.77 -24.64 16.41
CA ASP A 70 0.16 -25.32 15.52
C ASP A 70 1.51 -24.56 15.47
N PRO A 71 2.63 -25.21 15.81
CA PRO A 71 3.94 -24.54 15.84
C PRO A 71 4.38 -23.96 14.50
N LYS A 72 4.08 -24.62 13.37
CA LYS A 72 4.45 -24.13 12.03
C LYS A 72 3.60 -22.92 11.65
N LEU A 73 2.31 -22.96 11.99
CA LEU A 73 1.42 -21.82 11.76
C LEU A 73 1.86 -20.61 12.60
N LYS A 74 2.25 -20.84 13.86
CA LYS A 74 2.82 -19.82 14.74
C LYS A 74 4.07 -19.18 14.14
N GLU A 75 5.01 -19.99 13.66
CA GLU A 75 6.24 -19.53 13.02
C GLU A 75 5.94 -18.65 11.80
N ARG A 76 5.04 -19.07 10.92
CA ARG A 76 4.65 -18.28 9.73
C ARG A 76 4.04 -16.93 10.10
N TYR A 77 3.20 -16.87 11.12
CA TYR A 77 2.67 -15.60 11.62
C TYR A 77 3.76 -14.71 12.22
N ALA A 78 4.74 -15.29 12.92
CA ALA A 78 5.88 -14.53 13.45
C ALA A 78 6.74 -13.94 12.32
N THR A 79 7.07 -14.73 11.29
CA THR A 79 7.78 -14.24 10.11
C THR A 79 7.01 -13.11 9.41
N CYS A 80 5.69 -13.24 9.27
CA CYS A 80 4.86 -12.16 8.74
C CYS A 80 4.87 -10.90 9.61
N ALA A 81 4.91 -11.04 10.93
CA ALA A 81 5.01 -9.89 11.82
C ALA A 81 6.34 -9.16 11.63
N GLU A 82 7.45 -9.89 11.45
CA GLU A 82 8.76 -9.31 11.15
C GLU A 82 8.75 -8.60 9.79
N LEU A 83 8.26 -9.27 8.73
CA LEU A 83 8.14 -8.66 7.40
C LEU A 83 7.27 -7.41 7.39
N TYR A 84 6.15 -7.39 8.13
CA TYR A 84 5.33 -6.17 8.20
C TYR A 84 5.95 -5.07 9.06
N ASP A 85 6.88 -5.39 9.97
CA ASP A 85 7.67 -4.38 10.67
C ASP A 85 8.68 -3.72 9.72
N ASP A 86 9.35 -4.52 8.88
CA ASP A 86 10.21 -4.04 7.79
C ASP A 86 9.41 -3.16 6.82
N VAL A 87 8.24 -3.61 6.38
CA VAL A 87 7.32 -2.82 5.54
C VAL A 87 7.01 -1.46 6.17
N VAL A 88 6.72 -1.41 7.47
CA VAL A 88 6.43 -0.15 8.16
C VAL A 88 7.65 0.78 8.11
N GLY A 89 8.85 0.25 8.38
CA GLY A 89 10.11 1.00 8.26
C GLY A 89 10.34 1.54 6.85
N ASP A 90 10.14 0.70 5.84
CA ASP A 90 10.32 1.09 4.44
C ASP A 90 9.31 2.15 3.97
N ILE A 91 8.09 2.12 4.48
CA ILE A 91 7.10 3.17 4.22
C ILE A 91 7.52 4.50 4.87
N GLU A 92 8.07 4.49 6.08
CA GLU A 92 8.60 5.68 6.74
C GLU A 92 9.80 6.27 5.98
N ASP A 93 10.71 5.43 5.50
CA ASP A 93 11.78 5.85 4.58
C ASP A 93 11.21 6.46 3.30
N GLY A 94 10.18 5.83 2.72
CA GLY A 94 9.47 6.35 1.55
C GLY A 94 8.86 7.74 1.79
N LYS A 95 8.30 8.00 2.98
CA LYS A 95 7.80 9.33 3.37
C LYS A 95 8.94 10.35 3.45
N LYS A 96 10.08 9.96 4.01
CA LYS A 96 11.28 10.82 4.07
C LYS A 96 11.80 11.16 2.68
N TYR A 97 11.94 10.17 1.79
CA TYR A 97 12.37 10.40 0.41
C TYR A 97 11.40 11.32 -0.36
N LEU A 98 10.09 11.15 -0.15
CA LEU A 98 9.10 12.03 -0.75
C LEU A 98 9.27 13.50 -0.30
N TRP A 99 9.56 13.71 0.99
CA TRP A 99 9.84 15.02 1.55
C TRP A 99 11.10 15.66 0.95
N GLU A 100 12.16 14.87 0.79
CA GLU A 100 13.44 15.28 0.18
C GLU A 100 13.34 15.47 -1.34
N GLY A 101 12.26 15.00 -1.97
CA GLY A 101 12.08 15.03 -3.42
C GLY A 101 12.79 13.89 -4.16
N ASP A 102 13.30 12.89 -3.44
CA ASP A 102 13.89 11.68 -4.02
C ASP A 102 12.78 10.68 -4.41
N TYR A 103 12.15 10.92 -5.55
CA TYR A 103 11.07 10.06 -6.04
C TYR A 103 11.57 8.68 -6.50
N ASN A 104 12.87 8.54 -6.79
CA ASN A 104 13.46 7.24 -7.08
C ASN A 104 13.56 6.40 -5.80
N GLY A 105 14.00 7.02 -4.69
CA GLY A 105 13.96 6.41 -3.36
C GLY A 105 12.54 5.97 -2.95
N VAL A 106 11.52 6.80 -3.22
CA VAL A 106 10.10 6.43 -3.01
C VAL A 106 9.74 5.16 -3.78
N ASN A 107 10.12 5.07 -5.06
CA ASN A 107 9.82 3.89 -5.90
C ASN A 107 10.56 2.63 -5.42
N ILE A 108 11.81 2.77 -5.00
CA ILE A 108 12.61 1.65 -4.46
C ILE A 108 11.91 1.09 -3.21
N LYS A 109 11.53 1.95 -2.27
CA LYS A 109 10.84 1.54 -1.04
C LYS A 109 9.46 0.95 -1.32
N ALA A 110 8.68 1.54 -2.23
CA ALA A 110 7.40 0.96 -2.62
C ALA A 110 7.54 -0.45 -3.25
N SER A 111 8.63 -0.72 -3.97
CA SER A 111 8.92 -2.05 -4.54
C SER A 111 9.37 -3.06 -3.47
N ALA A 112 10.15 -2.63 -2.49
CA ALA A 112 10.55 -3.45 -1.36
C ALA A 112 9.33 -3.86 -0.52
N VAL A 113 8.45 -2.89 -0.17
CA VAL A 113 7.18 -3.17 0.52
C VAL A 113 6.32 -4.18 -0.22
N MET A 114 6.22 -4.10 -1.56
CA MET A 114 5.48 -5.08 -2.34
C MET A 114 6.08 -6.49 -2.22
N THR A 115 7.41 -6.59 -2.24
CA THR A 115 8.12 -7.86 -2.09
C THR A 115 7.86 -8.45 -0.71
N GLU A 116 8.07 -7.68 0.35
CA GLU A 116 7.93 -8.14 1.74
C GLU A 116 6.49 -8.54 2.09
N ALA A 117 5.50 -7.74 1.63
CA ALA A 117 4.10 -8.09 1.78
C ALA A 117 3.77 -9.39 1.03
N GLY A 118 4.32 -9.57 -0.17
CA GLY A 118 4.20 -10.80 -0.97
C GLY A 118 4.83 -12.00 -0.29
N ASP A 119 6.05 -11.87 0.24
CA ASP A 119 6.77 -12.94 0.94
C ASP A 119 6.00 -13.43 2.17
N CYS A 120 5.32 -12.53 2.89
CA CYS A 120 4.42 -12.91 3.96
C CYS A 120 3.25 -13.76 3.44
N LEU A 121 2.64 -13.40 2.31
CA LEU A 121 1.55 -14.20 1.73
C LEU A 121 2.05 -15.57 1.24
N ASP A 122 3.24 -15.62 0.65
CA ASP A 122 3.85 -16.83 0.10
C ASP A 122 4.17 -17.86 1.19
N ASN A 123 4.45 -17.42 2.42
CA ASN A 123 4.61 -18.29 3.59
C ASN A 123 3.38 -19.17 3.89
N PHE A 124 2.19 -18.81 3.40
CA PHE A 124 0.95 -19.57 3.60
C PHE A 124 0.51 -20.40 2.39
N THR A 125 1.33 -20.49 1.34
CA THR A 125 1.03 -21.34 0.17
C THR A 125 1.01 -22.83 0.53
N GLN A 126 1.85 -23.23 1.48
CA GLN A 126 1.93 -24.60 2.01
C GLN A 126 1.01 -24.79 3.24
N LEU A 127 0.73 -26.04 3.64
CA LEU A 127 0.02 -26.31 4.90
C LEU A 127 0.92 -26.08 6.13
N PRO A 128 0.37 -25.61 7.27
CA PRO A 128 -1.01 -25.16 7.48
C PRO A 128 -1.25 -23.75 6.89
N LYS A 129 -2.36 -23.57 6.16
CA LYS A 129 -2.71 -22.29 5.52
C LYS A 129 -3.25 -21.29 6.54
N ASP A 130 -3.06 -20.00 6.28
CA ASP A 130 -3.81 -18.94 6.94
C ASP A 130 -5.32 -19.08 6.59
N PRO A 131 -6.24 -19.06 7.57
CA PRO A 131 -7.68 -18.99 7.33
C PRO A 131 -8.17 -17.66 6.72
N TRP A 132 -7.35 -16.99 5.90
CA TRP A 132 -7.57 -15.73 5.16
C TRP A 132 -7.33 -14.41 5.91
N ALA A 133 -6.88 -14.43 7.16
CA ALA A 133 -6.80 -13.24 8.00
C ALA A 133 -5.75 -12.21 7.51
N LEU A 134 -4.58 -12.66 7.07
CA LEU A 134 -3.51 -11.78 6.58
C LEU A 134 -3.62 -11.51 5.07
N SER A 135 -4.21 -12.44 4.32
CA SER A 135 -4.32 -12.35 2.86
C SER A 135 -5.07 -11.11 2.35
N GLY A 136 -6.08 -10.62 3.07
CA GLY A 136 -6.87 -9.45 2.67
C GLY A 136 -6.08 -8.15 2.82
N ASN A 137 -5.39 -7.97 3.94
CA ASN A 137 -4.60 -6.77 4.16
C ASN A 137 -3.34 -6.76 3.30
N GLY A 138 -2.67 -7.90 3.10
CA GLY A 138 -1.48 -7.97 2.23
C GLY A 138 -1.76 -7.58 0.78
N LYS A 139 -2.87 -8.07 0.20
CA LYS A 139 -3.32 -7.62 -1.12
C LYS A 139 -3.62 -6.12 -1.16
N THR A 140 -4.20 -5.60 -0.08
CA THR A 140 -4.47 -4.16 0.03
C THR A 140 -3.16 -3.37 0.05
N VAL A 141 -2.13 -3.82 0.78
CA VAL A 141 -0.80 -3.19 0.79
C VAL A 141 -0.17 -3.22 -0.60
N GLU A 142 -0.19 -4.35 -1.31
CA GLU A 142 0.29 -4.44 -2.70
C GLU A 142 -0.43 -3.47 -3.64
N ASP A 143 -1.76 -3.37 -3.54
CA ASP A 143 -2.56 -2.46 -4.35
C ASP A 143 -2.21 -0.99 -4.06
N ILE A 144 -1.98 -0.64 -2.80
CA ILE A 144 -1.53 0.70 -2.38
C ILE A 144 -0.14 1.00 -2.94
N CYS A 145 0.81 0.06 -2.84
CA CYS A 145 2.16 0.26 -3.36
C CYS A 145 2.21 0.39 -4.88
N SER A 146 1.34 -0.34 -5.59
CA SER A 146 1.17 -0.14 -7.03
C SER A 146 0.73 1.29 -7.38
N ILE A 147 -0.10 1.91 -6.54
CA ILE A 147 -0.47 3.33 -6.70
C ILE A 147 0.74 4.24 -6.43
N ILE A 148 1.51 3.97 -5.36
CA ILE A 148 2.71 4.75 -5.00
C ILE A 148 3.71 4.74 -6.16
N LEU A 149 4.01 3.58 -6.75
CA LEU A 149 4.91 3.46 -7.89
C LEU A 149 4.46 4.29 -9.10
N VAL A 150 3.15 4.29 -9.40
CA VAL A 150 2.61 5.12 -10.49
C VAL A 150 2.78 6.60 -10.18
N ILE A 151 2.50 7.04 -8.95
CA ILE A 151 2.67 8.44 -8.56
C ILE A 151 4.15 8.84 -8.59
N GLY A 152 5.04 8.01 -8.06
CA GLY A 152 6.49 8.25 -8.05
C GLY A 152 7.06 8.40 -9.47
N ASN A 153 6.65 7.53 -10.40
CA ASN A 153 7.01 7.67 -11.81
C ASN A 153 6.50 8.99 -12.43
N LEU A 154 5.27 9.40 -12.13
CA LEU A 154 4.74 10.69 -12.60
C LEU A 154 5.44 11.90 -11.99
N LEU A 155 5.96 11.77 -10.75
CA LEU A 155 6.77 12.79 -10.10
C LEU A 155 8.16 12.88 -10.73
N LEU A 156 8.79 11.74 -11.06
CA LEU A 156 10.06 11.69 -11.78
C LEU A 156 9.99 12.34 -13.17
N GLU A 157 8.91 12.08 -13.93
CA GLU A 157 8.69 12.70 -15.24
C GLU A 157 8.56 14.24 -15.19
N ARG A 158 8.33 14.80 -13.99
CA ARG A 158 8.07 16.24 -13.77
C ARG A 158 9.11 16.90 -12.86
N ALA A 159 10.15 16.16 -12.46
CA ALA A 159 11.20 16.60 -11.55
C ALA A 159 12.26 17.45 -12.25
#